data_AF-A0A6P3EUZ8-F1
#
_entry.id   AF-A0A6P3EUZ8-F1
#
_cell.length_a   1.000
_cell.length_b   1.000
_cell.length_c   1.000
_cell.angle_alpha   90.00
_cell.angle_beta   90.00
_cell.angle_gamma   90.00
#
_symmetry.space_group_name_H-M   'P 1'
#
loop_
_entity.id
_entity.type
_entity.pdbx_description
1 polymer ?
#
loop_
_entity_poly.entity_id
_entity_poly.type
_entity_poly.pdbx_seq_one_letter_code
_entity_poly.pdbx_strand_id
1 'polypeptide(L)'
;MGAPRLRYPLLLLLLTCALVTEVAAEVEESSDDPSTAPVLLWLTDVPAAVEFIAAAEVAVVGFFQDLEIPIVSAFQSMVQEFPDVSFGISNDSKVLAHYNVTGSAISLFRLVDNEQLKLEGEEVESLEASKLSHFIRSNSLRLVTEYNSVTVLGLFNAMVEIHLLLMMDKASPEYEEHMRHYQEAAKLFRGKVLFILVDSGVMENRNVISYFKLKMSQLPALAIYRTLDDKWDTLPIVEVTVDQVQSFCDGFMKEKLLQENQESEEKTPKEEL
;
A
#
# COMPACT_ATOMS: atom_id res chain seq x y z
N MET A 1 -5.07 31.22 -6.02
CA MET A 1 -4.75 29.89 -5.46
C MET A 1 -5.92 28.98 -5.73
N GLY A 2 -5.79 28.07 -6.70
CA GLY A 2 -6.82 27.07 -6.97
C GLY A 2 -6.69 25.96 -5.92
N ALA A 3 -7.80 25.59 -5.29
CA ALA A 3 -7.86 24.38 -4.49
C ALA A 3 -7.46 23.18 -5.38
N PRO A 4 -6.68 22.20 -4.88
CA PRO A 4 -6.44 20.98 -5.63
C PRO A 4 -7.80 20.32 -5.87
N ARG A 5 -8.24 20.30 -7.13
CA ARG A 5 -9.39 19.49 -7.52
C ARG A 5 -9.06 18.05 -7.17
N LEU A 6 -9.87 17.40 -6.32
CA LEU A 6 -9.76 15.97 -6.06
C LEU A 6 -9.78 15.26 -7.41
N ARG A 7 -8.65 14.65 -7.80
CA ARG A 7 -8.41 14.10 -9.14
C ARG A 7 -9.06 12.74 -9.38
N TYR A 8 -9.85 12.23 -8.44
CA TYR A 8 -10.22 10.82 -8.40
C TYR A 8 -11.70 10.68 -7.96
N PRO A 9 -12.66 10.52 -8.89
CA PRO A 9 -14.06 10.26 -8.54
C PRO A 9 -14.24 8.92 -7.81
N LEU A 10 -13.36 7.93 -8.03
CA LEU A 10 -13.30 6.72 -7.21
C LEU A 10 -12.90 7.03 -5.76
N LEU A 11 -11.93 7.93 -5.53
CA LEU A 11 -11.56 8.38 -4.17
C LEU A 11 -12.75 9.04 -3.47
N LEU A 12 -13.58 9.81 -4.17
CA LEU A 12 -14.79 10.39 -3.57
C LEU A 12 -15.83 9.32 -3.20
N LEU A 13 -16.00 8.30 -4.03
CA LEU A 13 -16.90 7.18 -3.73
C LEU A 13 -16.41 6.37 -2.52
N LEU A 14 -15.10 6.12 -2.42
CA LEU A 14 -14.52 5.30 -1.35
C LEU A 14 -14.37 6.08 -0.04
N LEU A 15 -14.01 7.37 -0.08
CA LEU A 15 -14.00 8.26 1.10
C LEU A 15 -15.42 8.47 1.67
N THR A 16 -16.44 8.61 0.82
CA THR A 16 -17.83 8.77 1.31
C THR A 16 -18.38 7.49 1.93
N CYS A 17 -17.90 6.32 1.51
CA CYS A 17 -18.19 5.06 2.19
C CYS A 17 -17.48 4.95 3.55
N ALA A 18 -16.24 5.42 3.66
CA ALA A 18 -15.45 5.38 4.90
C ALA A 18 -15.92 6.40 5.97
N LEU A 19 -16.61 7.48 5.58
CA LEU A 19 -17.14 8.49 6.51
C LEU A 19 -18.43 8.04 7.23
N VAL A 20 -19.03 6.91 6.85
CA VAL A 20 -20.17 6.33 7.55
C VAL A 20 -19.64 5.19 8.43
N THR A 21 -19.64 5.46 9.74
CA THR A 21 -19.47 4.53 10.88
C THR A 21 -18.10 4.54 11.56
N GLU A 22 -18.06 5.27 12.68
CA GLU A 22 -17.13 5.08 13.78
C GLU A 22 -17.76 4.07 14.75
N VAL A 23 -17.38 2.79 14.65
CA VAL A 23 -17.52 1.81 15.75
C VAL A 23 -16.33 0.87 15.67
N ALA A 24 -15.56 0.82 16.76
CA ALA A 24 -14.44 -0.07 16.95
C ALA A 24 -14.90 -1.55 16.94
N ALA A 25 -14.20 -2.38 16.17
CA ALA A 25 -14.25 -3.83 16.29
C ALA A 25 -12.83 -4.33 16.53
N GLU A 26 -12.60 -4.86 17.72
CA GLU A 26 -11.42 -5.67 18.05
C GLU A 26 -11.62 -7.04 17.39
N VAL A 27 -10.63 -7.49 16.62
CA VAL A 27 -10.56 -8.86 16.09
C VAL A 27 -9.24 -9.43 16.58
N GLU A 28 -9.32 -10.42 17.47
CA GLU A 28 -8.20 -11.31 17.77
C GLU A 28 -8.08 -12.33 16.63
N GLU A 29 -6.88 -12.44 16.05
CA GLU A 29 -6.54 -13.53 15.15
C GLU A 29 -5.33 -14.28 15.74
N SER A 30 -5.54 -15.56 15.99
CA SER A 30 -4.54 -16.48 16.54
C SER A 30 -3.85 -17.25 15.43
N SER A 31 -2.52 -17.22 15.38
CA SER A 31 -1.73 -18.22 14.66
C SER A 31 -0.40 -18.46 15.36
N ASP A 32 -0.19 -19.71 15.79
CA ASP A 32 1.04 -20.24 16.39
C ASP A 32 2.14 -20.45 15.33
N ASP A 33 3.16 -19.60 15.37
CA ASP A 33 4.54 -19.87 14.93
C ASP A 33 5.44 -19.34 16.08
N PRO A 34 6.68 -19.80 16.33
CA PRO A 34 7.46 -19.32 17.48
C PRO A 34 7.96 -17.91 17.17
N SER A 35 7.06 -16.95 17.34
CA SER A 35 7.26 -15.53 17.09
C SER A 35 8.39 -15.06 17.99
N THR A 36 9.49 -14.68 17.36
CA THR A 36 10.42 -13.76 18.00
C THR A 36 9.62 -12.50 18.24
N ALA A 37 9.34 -12.21 19.52
CA ALA A 37 8.56 -11.03 19.91
C ALA A 37 9.06 -9.80 19.13
N PRO A 38 8.19 -8.89 18.67
CA PRO A 38 8.62 -7.76 17.84
C PRO A 38 9.72 -6.98 18.55
N VAL A 39 10.90 -6.88 17.93
CA VAL A 39 12.08 -6.23 18.52
C VAL A 39 12.43 -4.97 17.73
N LEU A 40 12.72 -3.90 18.46
CA LEU A 40 13.35 -2.72 17.89
C LEU A 40 14.84 -2.97 17.62
N LEU A 41 15.25 -2.97 16.36
CA LEU A 41 16.63 -3.23 15.99
C LEU A 41 17.47 -1.94 15.96
N TRP A 42 18.64 -1.95 16.59
CA TRP A 42 19.61 -0.87 16.50
C TRP A 42 20.42 -0.98 15.21
N LEU A 43 20.32 0.02 14.34
CA LEU A 43 21.01 0.08 13.05
C LEU A 43 22.27 0.95 13.20
N THR A 44 23.41 0.30 13.41
CA THR A 44 24.69 0.97 13.76
C THR A 44 25.52 1.39 12.55
N ASP A 45 25.18 0.93 11.35
CA ASP A 45 25.87 1.28 10.11
C ASP A 45 24.95 1.16 8.90
N VAL A 46 25.40 1.72 7.78
CA VAL A 46 24.62 1.78 6.53
C VAL A 46 24.31 0.39 5.98
N PRO A 47 25.27 -0.56 5.87
CA PRO A 47 24.96 -1.92 5.44
C PRO A 47 23.85 -2.59 6.25
N ALA A 48 23.92 -2.53 7.59
CA ALA A 48 22.90 -3.11 8.46
C ALA A 48 21.51 -2.48 8.23
N ALA A 49 21.45 -1.14 8.05
CA ALA A 49 20.20 -0.46 7.76
C ALA A 49 19.61 -0.86 6.39
N VAL A 50 20.45 -0.96 5.36
CA VAL A 50 20.02 -1.37 4.01
C VAL A 50 19.52 -2.81 4.00
N GLU A 51 20.24 -3.73 4.64
CA GLU A 51 19.84 -5.13 4.75
C GLU A 51 18.53 -5.28 5.51
N PHE A 52 18.40 -4.58 6.64
CA PHE A 52 17.18 -4.56 7.44
C PHE A 52 15.96 -4.09 6.65
N ILE A 53 16.08 -2.97 5.92
CA ILE A 53 14.98 -2.44 5.09
C ILE A 53 14.64 -3.39 3.94
N ALA A 54 15.64 -3.98 3.28
CA ALA A 54 15.43 -4.89 2.16
C ALA A 54 14.82 -6.26 2.56
N ALA A 55 14.94 -6.66 3.82
CA ALA A 55 14.43 -7.93 4.34
C ALA A 55 12.92 -7.93 4.62
N ALA A 56 12.27 -6.77 4.60
CA ALA A 56 10.86 -6.64 4.94
C ALA A 56 10.04 -6.01 3.80
N GLU A 57 8.74 -6.36 3.73
CA GLU A 57 7.82 -5.64 2.83
C GLU A 57 7.56 -4.21 3.30
N VAL A 58 7.50 -4.03 4.63
CA VAL A 58 7.34 -2.74 5.30
C VAL A 58 8.33 -2.68 6.45
N ALA A 59 9.19 -1.67 6.43
CA ALA A 59 10.12 -1.36 7.51
C ALA A 59 9.93 0.09 7.96
N VAL A 60 9.95 0.35 9.26
CA VAL A 60 9.89 1.69 9.83
C VAL A 60 11.18 1.96 10.59
N VAL A 61 11.89 3.04 10.24
CA VAL A 61 13.14 3.42 10.89
C VAL A 61 13.00 4.80 11.53
N GLY A 62 13.25 4.85 12.84
CA GLY A 62 13.42 6.08 13.59
C GLY A 62 14.86 6.56 13.50
N PHE A 63 15.06 7.72 12.89
CA PHE A 63 16.35 8.38 12.79
C PHE A 63 16.40 9.55 13.77
N PHE A 64 17.14 9.42 14.86
CA PHE A 64 17.14 10.40 15.94
C PHE A 64 18.57 10.78 16.32
N GLN A 65 18.90 12.07 16.24
CA GLN A 65 20.19 12.56 16.75
C GLN A 65 20.17 12.62 18.28
N ASP A 66 19.06 13.08 18.84
CA ASP A 66 18.78 13.10 20.28
C ASP A 66 17.72 12.03 20.59
N LEU A 67 18.09 11.10 21.47
CA LEU A 67 17.23 9.99 21.89
C LEU A 67 16.35 10.34 23.10
N GLU A 68 16.56 11.51 23.72
CA GLU A 68 15.81 11.96 24.90
C GLU A 68 14.53 12.73 24.54
N ILE A 69 14.27 12.96 23.25
CA ILE A 69 13.07 13.66 22.80
C ILE A 69 11.80 12.79 23.00
N PRO A 70 10.63 13.40 23.32
CA PRO A 70 9.43 12.64 23.69
C PRO A 70 8.95 11.62 22.65
N ILE A 71 9.10 11.94 21.35
CA ILE A 71 8.67 11.08 20.25
C ILE A 71 9.43 9.74 20.19
N VAL A 72 10.65 9.65 20.73
CA VAL A 72 11.44 8.40 20.74
C VAL A 72 10.73 7.31 21.56
N SER A 73 10.17 7.68 22.72
CA SER A 73 9.40 6.76 23.56
C SER A 73 8.11 6.29 22.89
N ALA A 74 7.40 7.22 22.25
CA ALA A 74 6.20 6.88 21.47
C ALA A 74 6.53 5.97 20.28
N PHE A 75 7.62 6.22 19.57
CA PHE A 75 8.12 5.38 18.49
C PHE A 75 8.45 3.96 18.95
N GLN A 76 9.18 3.82 20.07
CA GLN A 76 9.52 2.51 20.66
C GLN A 76 8.27 1.70 21.01
N SER A 77 7.20 2.37 21.43
CA SER A 77 5.93 1.71 21.79
C SER A 77 5.17 1.16 20.57
N MET A 78 5.38 1.71 19.36
CA MET A 78 4.76 1.22 18.13
C MET A 78 5.13 -0.23 17.80
N VAL A 79 6.29 -0.69 18.26
CA VAL A 79 6.78 -2.06 18.03
C VAL A 79 5.79 -3.11 18.53
N GLN A 80 5.08 -2.81 19.64
CA GLN A 80 4.08 -3.72 20.20
C GLN A 80 2.73 -3.61 19.49
N GLU A 81 2.41 -2.46 18.88
CA GLU A 81 1.15 -2.24 18.16
C GLU A 81 1.18 -2.86 16.76
N PHE A 82 2.36 -2.97 16.14
CA PHE A 82 2.51 -3.45 14.77
C PHE A 82 3.48 -4.65 14.70
N PRO A 83 3.06 -5.85 15.16
CA PRO A 83 3.94 -7.02 15.20
C PRO A 83 4.44 -7.46 13.81
N ASP A 84 3.68 -7.16 12.76
CA ASP A 84 4.00 -7.54 11.37
C ASP A 84 4.80 -6.46 10.61
N VAL A 85 5.33 -5.47 11.31
CA VAL A 85 6.16 -4.39 10.75
C VAL A 85 7.54 -4.43 11.39
N SER A 86 8.58 -4.37 10.57
CA SER A 86 9.95 -4.35 11.09
C SER A 86 10.33 -2.96 11.56
N PHE A 87 10.73 -2.82 12.82
CA PHE A 87 11.18 -1.53 13.39
C PHE A 87 12.69 -1.45 13.60
N GLY A 88 13.28 -0.39 13.08
CA GLY A 88 14.69 -0.04 13.29
C GLY A 88 14.82 1.32 13.97
N ILE A 89 15.92 1.53 14.68
CA ILE A 89 16.31 2.84 15.22
C ILE A 89 17.78 3.10 14.97
N SER A 90 18.13 4.33 14.62
CA SER A 90 19.51 4.75 14.43
C SER A 90 19.74 6.18 14.91
N ASN A 91 20.90 6.38 15.53
CA ASN A 91 21.50 7.69 15.80
C ASN A 91 22.87 7.84 15.12
N ASP A 92 23.26 6.91 14.24
CA ASP A 92 24.55 6.97 13.54
C ASP A 92 24.49 8.01 12.42
N SER A 93 25.37 9.00 12.49
CA SER A 93 25.41 10.12 11.52
C SER A 93 25.56 9.68 10.06
N LYS A 94 26.22 8.55 9.77
CA LYS A 94 26.38 8.04 8.39
C LYS A 94 25.10 7.38 7.91
N VAL A 95 24.41 6.65 8.79
CA VAL A 95 23.09 6.08 8.52
C VAL A 95 22.09 7.20 8.23
N LEU A 96 22.03 8.24 9.06
CA LEU A 96 21.16 9.40 8.86
C LEU A 96 21.45 10.09 7.52
N ALA A 97 22.73 10.35 7.22
CA ALA A 97 23.13 10.98 5.96
C ALA A 97 22.77 10.14 4.72
N HIS A 98 22.87 8.81 4.82
CA HIS A 98 22.52 7.90 3.71
C HIS A 98 21.04 7.98 3.31
N TYR A 99 20.14 8.19 4.28
CA TYR A 99 18.70 8.33 4.04
C TYR A 99 18.23 9.79 3.94
N ASN A 100 19.16 10.71 3.68
CA ASN A 100 18.91 12.15 3.54
C ASN A 100 18.19 12.74 4.77
N VAL A 101 18.60 12.37 5.99
CA VAL A 101 18.05 12.88 7.25
C VAL A 101 19.04 13.86 7.88
N THR A 102 18.60 15.11 8.10
CA THR A 102 19.44 16.18 8.69
C THR A 102 19.12 16.47 10.16
N GLY A 103 18.00 15.97 10.68
CA GLY A 103 17.53 16.14 12.06
C GLY A 103 16.91 14.86 12.60
N SER A 104 15.83 14.97 13.37
CA SER A 104 15.00 13.82 13.75
C SER A 104 13.97 13.52 12.65
N ALA A 105 13.86 12.25 12.26
CA ALA A 105 12.93 11.79 11.25
C ALA A 105 12.42 10.38 11.57
N ILE A 106 11.21 10.07 11.12
CA ILE A 106 10.71 8.69 11.07
C ILE A 106 10.42 8.39 9.60
N SER A 107 11.01 7.33 9.07
CA SER A 107 10.76 6.89 7.69
C SER A 107 10.08 5.53 7.65
N LEU A 108 9.06 5.40 6.80
CA LEU A 108 8.45 4.13 6.42
C LEU A 108 8.92 3.78 5.00
N PHE A 109 9.47 2.58 4.86
CA PHE A 109 9.97 2.02 3.62
C PHE A 109 9.03 0.92 3.14
N ARG A 110 8.72 0.92 1.85
CA ARG A 110 7.84 -0.06 1.22
C ARG A 110 8.53 -0.78 0.08
N LEU A 111 8.46 -2.10 0.11
CA LEU A 111 8.97 -2.95 -0.96
C LEU A 111 8.08 -2.87 -2.21
N VAL A 112 6.75 -2.81 -2.04
CA VAL A 112 5.77 -2.96 -3.13
C VAL A 112 5.93 -1.92 -4.24
N ASP A 113 6.29 -0.69 -3.89
CA ASP A 113 6.49 0.44 -4.80
C ASP A 113 7.89 1.06 -4.71
N ASN A 114 8.77 0.56 -3.85
CA ASN A 114 10.10 1.11 -3.56
C ASN A 114 10.08 2.53 -2.97
N GLU A 115 8.99 2.90 -2.30
CA GLU A 115 8.84 4.25 -1.74
C GLU A 115 9.41 4.37 -0.33
N GLN A 116 9.89 5.57 -0.02
CA GLN A 116 10.24 6.02 1.32
C GLN A 116 9.36 7.21 1.68
N LEU A 117 8.50 7.03 2.67
CA LEU A 117 7.69 8.10 3.25
C LEU A 117 8.37 8.61 4.50
N LYS A 118 8.57 9.92 4.60
CA LYS A 118 9.34 10.53 5.68
C LYS A 118 8.50 11.56 6.43
N LEU A 119 8.48 11.43 7.75
CA LEU A 119 8.08 12.48 8.69
C LEU A 119 9.37 13.13 9.20
N GLU A 120 9.51 14.45 9.08
CA GLU A 120 10.73 15.17 9.50
C GLU A 120 10.44 16.60 9.98
N GLY A 121 11.39 17.18 10.71
CA GLY A 121 11.30 18.56 11.20
C GLY A 121 10.22 18.73 12.28
N GLU A 122 9.49 19.86 12.23
CA GLU A 122 8.44 20.21 13.22
C GLU A 122 7.33 19.15 13.32
N GLU A 123 7.09 18.38 12.24
CA GLU A 123 6.11 17.30 12.23
C GLU A 123 6.47 16.20 13.23
N VAL A 124 7.76 15.90 13.40
CA VAL A 124 8.25 14.86 14.32
C VAL A 124 8.30 15.37 15.75
N GLU A 125 8.67 16.64 15.96
CA GLU A 125 8.77 17.24 17.30
C GLU A 125 7.41 17.35 18.00
N SER A 126 6.34 17.55 17.22
CA SER A 126 4.95 17.65 17.70
C SER A 126 4.11 16.41 17.38
N LEU A 127 4.75 15.30 17.03
CA LEU A 127 4.06 14.09 16.62
C LEU A 127 3.45 13.38 17.81
N GLU A 128 2.13 13.22 17.77
CA GLU A 128 1.40 12.40 18.74
C GLU A 128 1.49 10.91 18.35
N ALA A 129 1.53 10.02 19.34
CA ALA A 129 1.58 8.58 19.12
C ALA A 129 0.43 8.07 18.23
N SER A 130 -0.77 8.64 18.38
CA SER A 130 -1.94 8.29 17.55
C SER A 130 -1.77 8.68 16.08
N LYS A 131 -1.10 9.81 15.80
CA LYS A 131 -0.78 10.24 14.43
C LYS A 131 0.29 9.35 13.82
N LEU A 132 1.31 8.98 14.59
CA LEU A 132 2.33 8.03 14.15
C LEU A 132 1.72 6.66 13.83
N SER A 133 0.88 6.14 14.73
CA SER A 133 0.13 4.90 14.54
C SER A 133 -0.73 4.95 13.27
N HIS A 134 -1.47 6.05 13.05
CA HIS A 134 -2.26 6.24 11.82
C HIS A 134 -1.38 6.31 10.57
N PHE A 135 -0.24 7.01 10.63
CA PHE A 135 0.73 7.09 9.53
C PHE A 135 1.25 5.70 9.17
N ILE A 136 1.67 4.89 10.14
CA ILE A 136 2.15 3.52 9.91
C ILE A 136 1.03 2.69 9.30
N ARG A 137 -0.17 2.67 9.90
CA ARG A 137 -1.28 1.82 9.46
C ARG A 137 -1.77 2.16 8.05
N SER A 138 -1.93 3.45 7.74
CA SER A 138 -2.41 3.90 6.43
C SER A 138 -1.38 3.67 5.33
N ASN A 139 -0.08 3.68 5.64
CA ASN A 139 0.98 3.59 4.64
C ASN A 139 1.70 2.24 4.59
N SER A 140 1.35 1.26 5.42
CA SER A 140 1.93 -0.10 5.39
C SER A 140 1.38 -0.94 4.23
N LEU A 141 1.64 -0.52 3.00
CA LEU A 141 1.25 -1.27 1.81
C LEU A 141 2.21 -2.45 1.58
N ARG A 142 1.62 -3.62 1.37
CA ARG A 142 2.27 -4.91 1.20
C ARG A 142 2.15 -5.38 -0.25
N LEU A 143 2.81 -6.48 -0.60
CA LEU A 143 2.70 -7.10 -1.93
C LEU A 143 1.24 -7.35 -2.31
N VAL A 144 0.41 -7.80 -1.36
CA VAL A 144 -1.05 -7.76 -1.45
C VAL A 144 -1.57 -6.98 -0.24
N THR A 145 -2.30 -5.90 -0.48
CA THR A 145 -2.86 -5.06 0.59
C THR A 145 -4.37 -5.22 0.66
N GLU A 146 -4.92 -5.51 1.83
CA GLU A 146 -6.37 -5.54 2.01
C GLU A 146 -6.95 -4.12 1.97
N TYR A 147 -8.02 -3.95 1.20
CA TYR A 147 -8.78 -2.72 1.12
C TYR A 147 -9.66 -2.57 2.36
N ASN A 148 -9.49 -1.45 3.07
CA ASN A 148 -10.36 -1.02 4.15
C ASN A 148 -10.30 0.51 4.34
N SER A 149 -11.07 1.04 5.30
CA SER A 149 -11.15 2.48 5.57
C SER A 149 -9.83 3.14 6.00
N VAL A 150 -8.83 2.35 6.42
CA VAL A 150 -7.52 2.85 6.83
C VAL A 150 -6.51 2.78 5.68
N THR A 151 -6.43 1.65 4.98
CA THR A 151 -5.44 1.41 3.90
C THR A 151 -5.78 2.15 2.62
N VAL A 152 -7.05 2.51 2.42
CA VAL A 152 -7.51 3.23 1.22
C VAL A 152 -6.72 4.52 0.97
N LEU A 153 -6.40 5.28 2.02
CA LEU A 153 -5.62 6.51 1.88
C LEU A 153 -4.21 6.24 1.35
N GLY A 154 -3.52 5.23 1.89
CA GLY A 154 -2.20 4.84 1.39
C GLY A 154 -2.25 4.33 -0.03
N LEU A 155 -3.22 3.48 -0.37
CA LEU A 155 -3.40 2.94 -1.72
C LEU A 155 -3.57 4.05 -2.77
N PHE A 156 -4.32 5.10 -2.46
CA PHE A 156 -4.50 6.25 -3.36
C PHE A 156 -3.29 7.18 -3.43
N ASN A 157 -2.53 7.29 -2.34
CA ASN A 157 -1.32 8.11 -2.31
C ASN A 157 -0.09 7.38 -2.86
N ALA A 158 -0.22 6.10 -3.21
CA ALA A 158 0.86 5.35 -3.81
C ALA A 158 1.16 5.85 -5.22
N MET A 159 2.46 5.84 -5.58
CA MET A 159 2.93 6.32 -6.88
C MET A 159 2.53 5.41 -8.04
N VAL A 160 2.24 4.14 -7.74
CA VAL A 160 1.83 3.15 -8.74
C VAL A 160 0.37 3.39 -9.14
N GLU A 161 0.17 3.78 -10.40
CA GLU A 161 -1.13 4.21 -10.94
C GLU A 161 -2.10 3.07 -11.28
N ILE A 162 -1.60 1.85 -11.46
CA ILE A 162 -2.40 0.70 -11.87
C ILE A 162 -2.62 -0.19 -10.67
N HIS A 163 -3.88 -0.46 -10.36
CA HIS A 163 -4.24 -1.31 -9.23
C HIS A 163 -5.05 -2.49 -9.76
N LEU A 164 -4.73 -3.69 -9.28
CA LEU A 164 -5.48 -4.91 -9.49
C LEU A 164 -6.17 -5.29 -8.18
N LEU A 165 -7.47 -5.51 -8.23
CA LEU A 165 -8.31 -5.88 -7.11
C LEU A 165 -8.76 -7.33 -7.31
N LEU A 166 -8.47 -8.20 -6.35
CA LEU A 166 -9.12 -9.49 -6.19
C LEU A 166 -10.30 -9.32 -5.25
N MET A 167 -11.51 -9.52 -5.77
CA MET A 167 -12.75 -9.45 -5.01
C MET A 167 -13.22 -10.87 -4.71
N MET A 168 -13.18 -11.26 -3.44
CA MET A 168 -13.61 -12.60 -3.02
C MET A 168 -14.02 -12.61 -1.55
N ASP A 169 -14.72 -13.67 -1.11
CA ASP A 169 -15.06 -13.87 0.29
C ASP A 169 -13.87 -14.50 1.02
N LYS A 170 -13.35 -13.85 2.06
CA LYS A 170 -12.27 -14.42 2.88
C LYS A 170 -12.68 -15.69 3.61
N ALA A 171 -13.98 -15.89 3.83
CA ALA A 171 -14.52 -17.09 4.47
C ALA A 171 -14.71 -18.27 3.49
N SER A 172 -14.45 -18.10 2.19
CA SER A 172 -14.53 -19.20 1.23
C SER A 172 -13.37 -20.19 1.43
N PRO A 173 -13.62 -21.50 1.27
CA PRO A 173 -12.59 -22.52 1.46
C PRO A 173 -11.44 -22.44 0.44
N GLU A 174 -11.64 -21.77 -0.70
CA GLU A 174 -10.65 -21.56 -1.74
C GLU A 174 -9.73 -20.34 -1.48
N TYR A 175 -10.01 -19.54 -0.43
CA TYR A 175 -9.31 -18.29 -0.13
C TYR A 175 -7.79 -18.45 -0.07
N GLU A 176 -7.29 -19.39 0.72
CA GLU A 176 -5.85 -19.58 0.91
C GLU A 176 -5.11 -19.94 -0.39
N GLU A 177 -5.70 -20.82 -1.21
CA GLU A 177 -5.10 -21.21 -2.49
C GLU A 177 -5.08 -20.05 -3.48
N HIS A 178 -6.19 -19.32 -3.58
CA HIS A 178 -6.28 -18.15 -4.45
C HIS A 178 -5.32 -17.05 -4.02
N MET A 179 -5.22 -16.79 -2.71
CA MET A 179 -4.31 -15.79 -2.15
C MET A 179 -2.85 -16.14 -2.45
N ARG A 180 -2.47 -17.42 -2.33
CA ARG A 180 -1.11 -17.88 -2.67
C ARG A 180 -0.75 -17.56 -4.13
N HIS A 181 -1.59 -17.93 -5.09
CA HIS A 181 -1.34 -17.63 -6.50
C HIS A 181 -1.37 -16.12 -6.78
N TYR A 182 -2.25 -15.38 -6.11
CA TYR A 182 -2.34 -13.94 -6.25
C TYR A 182 -1.07 -13.23 -5.77
N GLN A 183 -0.52 -13.65 -4.62
CA GLN A 183 0.75 -13.17 -4.09
C GLN A 183 1.94 -13.56 -4.97
N GLU A 184 1.94 -14.76 -5.55
CA GLU A 184 2.95 -15.17 -6.53
C GLU A 184 2.94 -14.27 -7.76
N ALA A 185 1.76 -13.94 -8.29
CA ALA A 185 1.61 -13.00 -9.39
C ALA A 185 2.04 -11.58 -9.00
N ALA A 186 1.70 -11.09 -7.81
CA ALA A 186 2.06 -9.75 -7.33
C ALA A 186 3.56 -9.47 -7.42
N LYS A 187 4.40 -10.48 -7.14
CA LYS A 187 5.87 -10.37 -7.22
C LYS A 187 6.36 -10.00 -8.61
N LEU A 188 5.66 -10.40 -9.67
CA LEU A 188 6.01 -10.11 -11.07
C LEU A 188 5.78 -8.64 -11.45
N PHE A 189 4.89 -7.96 -10.73
CA PHE A 189 4.42 -6.60 -11.04
C PHE A 189 4.81 -5.56 -9.99
N ARG A 190 5.76 -5.87 -9.11
CA ARG A 190 6.30 -4.91 -8.13
C ARG A 190 6.70 -3.59 -8.81
N GLY A 191 6.26 -2.47 -8.23
CA GLY A 191 6.46 -1.12 -8.75
C GLY A 191 5.69 -0.78 -10.04
N LYS A 192 4.85 -1.69 -10.55
CA LYS A 192 4.07 -1.50 -11.79
C LYS A 192 2.56 -1.60 -11.56
N VAL A 193 2.13 -2.55 -10.72
CA VAL A 193 0.73 -2.77 -10.37
C VAL A 193 0.63 -3.02 -8.86
N LEU A 194 -0.27 -2.33 -8.17
CA LEU A 194 -0.60 -2.63 -6.78
C LEU A 194 -1.65 -3.72 -6.73
N PHE A 195 -1.41 -4.73 -5.92
CA PHE A 195 -2.35 -5.83 -5.73
C PHE A 195 -3.14 -5.60 -4.44
N ILE A 196 -4.46 -5.61 -4.59
CA ILE A 196 -5.41 -5.27 -3.54
C ILE A 196 -6.36 -6.45 -3.36
N LEU A 197 -6.64 -6.81 -2.11
CA LEU A 197 -7.73 -7.73 -1.76
C LEU A 197 -8.95 -6.91 -1.32
N VAL A 198 -10.12 -7.22 -1.86
CA VAL A 198 -11.39 -6.67 -1.40
C VAL A 198 -12.23 -7.83 -0.86
N ASP A 199 -12.36 -7.90 0.47
CA ASP A 199 -13.22 -8.90 1.10
C ASP A 199 -14.69 -8.61 0.82
N SER A 200 -15.35 -9.52 0.12
CA SER A 200 -16.77 -9.42 -0.21
C SER A 200 -17.71 -9.78 0.94
N GLY A 201 -17.19 -10.42 2.00
CA GLY A 201 -17.90 -10.66 3.25
C GLY A 201 -18.17 -9.36 4.03
N VAL A 202 -17.33 -8.35 3.84
CA VAL A 202 -17.46 -7.01 4.45
C VAL A 202 -18.52 -6.19 3.72
N MET A 203 -19.51 -5.67 4.44
CA MET A 203 -20.65 -4.97 3.84
C MET A 203 -20.26 -3.66 3.14
N GLU A 204 -19.30 -2.94 3.71
CA GLU A 204 -18.78 -1.65 3.24
C GLU A 204 -18.12 -1.79 1.86
N ASN A 205 -17.59 -2.99 1.56
CA ASN A 205 -16.91 -3.29 0.31
C ASN A 205 -17.88 -3.52 -0.87
N ARG A 206 -19.19 -3.65 -0.62
CA ARG A 206 -20.22 -3.83 -1.66
C ARG A 206 -20.25 -2.68 -2.66
N ASN A 207 -19.95 -1.47 -2.22
CA ASN A 207 -19.90 -0.29 -3.08
C ASN A 207 -18.72 -0.36 -4.06
N VAL A 208 -17.58 -0.90 -3.63
CA VAL A 208 -16.41 -1.15 -4.49
C VAL A 208 -16.78 -2.18 -5.57
N ILE A 209 -17.35 -3.31 -5.18
CA ILE A 209 -17.78 -4.37 -6.11
C ILE A 209 -18.78 -3.81 -7.15
N SER A 210 -19.73 -3.00 -6.70
CA SER A 210 -20.75 -2.38 -7.57
C SER A 210 -20.20 -1.31 -8.51
N TYR A 211 -19.14 -0.60 -8.11
CA TYR A 211 -18.45 0.38 -8.97
C TYR A 211 -17.99 -0.30 -10.25
N PHE A 212 -17.33 -1.45 -10.12
CA PHE A 212 -16.84 -2.31 -11.20
C PHE A 212 -17.94 -3.14 -11.88
N LYS A 213 -19.22 -2.86 -11.61
CA LYS A 213 -20.38 -3.53 -12.23
C LYS A 213 -20.42 -5.05 -12.01
N LEU A 214 -19.71 -5.54 -10.98
CA LEU A 214 -19.74 -6.93 -10.57
C LEU A 214 -20.90 -7.18 -9.61
N LYS A 215 -21.43 -8.39 -9.64
CA LYS A 215 -22.41 -8.91 -8.67
C LYS A 215 -21.73 -9.92 -7.76
N MET A 216 -22.27 -10.10 -6.56
CA MET A 216 -21.80 -11.13 -5.61
C MET A 216 -21.78 -12.54 -6.23
N SER A 217 -22.73 -12.85 -7.12
CA SER A 217 -22.78 -14.15 -7.81
C SER A 217 -21.69 -14.33 -8.89
N GLN A 218 -20.87 -13.31 -9.16
CA GLN A 218 -19.78 -13.35 -10.11
C GLN A 218 -18.41 -13.39 -9.43
N LEU A 219 -18.37 -13.46 -8.09
CA LEU A 219 -17.13 -13.57 -7.34
C LEU A 219 -16.70 -15.05 -7.21
N PRO A 220 -15.40 -15.36 -7.18
CA PRO A 220 -14.28 -14.41 -7.21
C PRO A 220 -14.09 -13.71 -8.56
N ALA A 221 -13.58 -12.47 -8.53
CA ALA A 221 -13.33 -11.68 -9.72
C ALA A 221 -12.10 -10.80 -9.58
N LEU A 222 -11.42 -10.56 -10.71
CA LEU A 222 -10.40 -9.52 -10.83
C LEU A 222 -11.03 -8.24 -11.39
N ALA A 223 -10.61 -7.10 -10.86
CA ALA A 223 -10.87 -5.80 -11.46
C ALA A 223 -9.55 -5.03 -11.51
N ILE A 224 -9.16 -4.56 -12.70
CA ILE A 224 -7.97 -3.73 -12.87
C ILE A 224 -8.41 -2.30 -13.17
N TYR A 225 -7.78 -1.31 -12.55
CA TYR A 225 -8.07 0.09 -12.83
C TYR A 225 -6.83 0.96 -12.83
N ARG A 226 -6.90 2.04 -13.61
CA ARG A 226 -5.88 3.10 -13.67
C ARG A 226 -6.40 4.33 -12.95
N THR A 227 -5.68 4.77 -11.93
CA THR A 227 -6.07 5.93 -11.11
C THR A 227 -6.11 7.24 -11.92
N LEU A 228 -5.25 7.38 -12.94
CA LEU A 228 -5.10 8.64 -13.69
C LEU A 228 -6.36 9.07 -14.46
N ASP A 229 -7.09 8.12 -15.04
CA ASP A 229 -8.23 8.38 -15.93
C ASP A 229 -9.47 7.52 -15.65
N ASP A 230 -9.49 6.83 -14.51
CA ASP A 230 -10.57 5.94 -14.06
C ASP A 230 -10.94 4.85 -15.08
N LYS A 231 -10.03 4.47 -15.99
CA LYS A 231 -10.25 3.31 -16.85
C LYS A 231 -10.13 2.03 -16.05
N TRP A 232 -11.04 1.09 -16.30
CA TRP A 232 -11.03 -0.20 -15.64
C TRP A 232 -11.56 -1.30 -16.56
N ASP A 233 -11.18 -2.53 -16.24
CA ASP A 233 -11.71 -3.76 -16.82
C ASP A 233 -11.93 -4.81 -15.72
N THR A 234 -12.77 -5.80 -15.96
CA THR A 234 -13.14 -6.84 -15.00
C THR A 234 -13.12 -8.22 -15.62
N LEU A 235 -12.68 -9.20 -14.83
CA LEU A 235 -12.62 -10.59 -15.21
C LEU A 235 -13.18 -11.46 -14.08
N PRO A 236 -14.45 -11.90 -14.14
CA PRO A 236 -14.95 -12.98 -13.30
C PRO A 236 -14.13 -14.25 -13.52
N ILE A 237 -13.74 -14.91 -12.44
CA ILE A 237 -12.89 -16.09 -12.49
C ILE A 237 -13.48 -17.21 -11.63
N VAL A 238 -13.10 -18.44 -11.93
CA VAL A 238 -13.43 -19.60 -11.08
C VAL A 238 -12.29 -19.87 -10.11
N GLU A 239 -11.06 -19.68 -10.57
CA GLU A 239 -9.84 -19.88 -9.80
C GLU A 239 -8.83 -18.78 -10.11
N VAL A 240 -8.01 -18.41 -9.14
CA VAL A 240 -6.85 -17.53 -9.37
C VAL A 240 -5.67 -18.38 -9.80
N THR A 241 -5.12 -18.08 -10.98
CA THR A 241 -3.83 -18.63 -11.46
C THR A 241 -2.88 -17.50 -11.82
N VAL A 242 -1.57 -17.75 -11.67
CA VAL A 242 -0.53 -16.76 -11.96
C VAL A 242 -0.59 -16.32 -13.43
N ASP A 243 -0.72 -17.27 -14.36
CA ASP A 243 -0.76 -16.99 -15.81
C ASP A 243 -1.97 -16.14 -16.21
N GLN A 244 -3.13 -16.37 -15.59
CA GLN A 244 -4.34 -15.60 -15.86
C GLN A 244 -4.21 -14.17 -15.34
N VAL A 245 -3.73 -14.00 -14.11
CA VAL A 245 -3.48 -12.68 -13.53
C VAL A 245 -2.47 -11.91 -14.38
N GLN A 246 -1.37 -12.57 -14.76
CA GLN A 246 -0.34 -11.97 -15.60
C GLN A 246 -0.90 -11.53 -16.95
N SER A 247 -1.63 -12.42 -17.64
CA SER A 247 -2.24 -12.12 -18.94
C SER A 247 -3.21 -10.94 -18.86
N PHE A 248 -3.99 -10.85 -17.78
CA PHE A 248 -4.94 -9.76 -17.57
C PHE A 248 -4.24 -8.41 -17.35
N CYS A 249 -3.21 -8.38 -16.48
CA CYS A 249 -2.40 -7.18 -16.26
C CYS A 249 -1.66 -6.73 -17.54
N ASP A 250 -1.02 -7.65 -18.24
CA ASP A 250 -0.25 -7.35 -19.46
C ASP A 250 -1.16 -6.82 -20.58
N GLY A 251 -2.37 -7.39 -20.71
CA GLY A 251 -3.39 -6.91 -21.65
C GLY A 251 -3.78 -5.46 -21.40
N PHE A 252 -4.12 -5.13 -20.14
CA PHE A 252 -4.52 -3.78 -19.75
C PHE A 252 -3.38 -2.76 -19.91
N MET A 253 -2.15 -3.12 -19.52
CA MET A 253 -0.98 -2.24 -19.68
C MET A 253 -0.61 -2.00 -21.15
N LYS A 254 -0.81 -3.00 -22.02
CA LYS A 254 -0.55 -2.83 -23.46
C LYS A 254 -1.54 -1.86 -24.10
N GLU A 255 -2.80 -1.88 -23.68
CA GLU A 255 -3.79 -0.89 -24.12
C GLU A 255 -3.39 0.53 -23.69
N LYS A 256 -2.87 0.70 -22.46
CA LYS A 256 -2.31 1.98 -21.98
C LYS A 256 -1.24 2.53 -22.93
N LEU A 257 -0.25 1.70 -23.30
CA LEU A 257 0.84 2.14 -24.18
C LEU A 257 0.35 2.54 -25.58
N LEU A 258 -0.62 1.82 -26.13
CA LEU A 258 -1.17 2.16 -27.46
C LEU A 258 -1.91 3.50 -27.43
N GLN A 259 -2.66 3.80 -26.37
CA GLN A 259 -3.37 5.08 -26.21
C GLN A 259 -2.39 6.25 -26.06
N GLU A 260 -1.34 6.10 -25.24
CA GLU A 260 -0.31 7.14 -25.05
C GLU A 260 0.46 7.46 -26.34
N ASN A 261 0.75 6.44 -27.15
CA ASN A 261 1.38 6.61 -28.45
C ASN A 261 0.46 7.35 -29.44
N GLN A 262 -0.84 7.04 -29.46
CA GLN A 262 -1.80 7.74 -30.32
C GLN A 262 -1.96 9.21 -29.93
N GLU A 263 -2.06 9.52 -28.63
CA GLU A 263 -2.18 10.89 -28.14
C GLU A 263 -0.91 11.73 -28.36
N SER A 264 0.27 11.11 -28.35
CA SER A 264 1.53 11.79 -28.65
C SER A 264 1.73 12.03 -30.15
N GLU A 265 1.32 11.09 -31.01
CA GLU A 265 1.30 11.28 -32.47
C GLU A 265 0.33 12.39 -32.91
N GLU A 266 -0.87 12.49 -32.31
CA GLU A 266 -1.82 13.59 -32.60
C GLU A 266 -1.33 14.97 -32.14
N LYS A 267 -0.48 15.04 -31.13
CA LYS A 267 0.07 16.30 -30.60
C LYS A 267 1.32 16.79 -31.35
N THR A 268 1.85 16.01 -32.29
CA THR A 268 2.97 16.44 -33.13
C THR A 268 2.41 17.11 -34.38
N PRO A 269 2.60 18.42 -34.61
CA PRO A 269 2.09 19.07 -35.81
C PRO A 269 2.74 18.43 -37.04
N LYS A 270 1.93 18.01 -38.01
CA LYS A 270 2.43 17.72 -39.36
C LYS A 270 3.03 19.02 -39.90
N GLU A 271 4.35 19.15 -39.86
CA GLU A 271 5.06 20.14 -40.67
C GLU A 271 4.78 19.79 -42.14
N GLU A 272 3.89 20.57 -42.75
CA GLU A 272 3.64 20.53 -44.19
C GLU A 272 4.91 20.99 -44.92
N LEU A 273 5.39 20.12 -45.82
CA LEU A 273 6.45 20.36 -46.81
C LEU A 273 5.97 21.30 -47.92
#